data_AF-A0A1B7NBD7-F1
#
_entry.id   AF-A0A1B7NBD7-F1
#
_cell.length_a   1.000
_cell.length_b   1.000
_cell.length_c   1.000
_cell.angle_alpha   90.00
_cell.angle_beta   90.00
_cell.angle_gamma   90.00
#
_symmetry.space_group_name_H-M   'P 1'
#
loop_
_entity.id
_entity.type
_entity.pdbx_description
1 polymer ?
#
loop_
_entity_poly.entity_id
_entity_poly.type
_entity_poly.pdbx_seq_one_letter_code
_entity_poly.pdbx_strand_id
1 'polypeptide(L)' 'LHEYGYVHGDLRDINLFTREDKKHFMLLDFDWAGPIGSTRYPMHVNWQQVRRPEGADWELISKAHDLEML' A
#
# COMPACT_ATOMS: atom_id res chain seq x y z
N LEU A 1 -4.50 -9.20 -3.80
CA LEU A 1 -3.02 -9.18 -3.93
C LEU A 1 -2.37 -10.22 -3.02
N HIS A 2 -2.63 -10.17 -1.71
CA HIS A 2 -1.98 -11.03 -0.72
C HIS A 2 -2.12 -12.55 -0.96
N GLU A 3 -3.25 -13.01 -1.49
CA GLU A 3 -3.48 -14.42 -1.85
C GLU A 3 -2.56 -14.90 -2.98
N TYR A 4 -2.11 -13.98 -3.83
CA TYR A 4 -1.18 -14.25 -4.92
C TYR A 4 0.29 -13.99 -4.54
N GLY A 5 0.58 -13.67 -3.27
CA GLY A 5 1.94 -13.46 -2.79
C GLY A 5 2.51 -12.05 -2.98
N TYR A 6 1.66 -11.05 -3.23
CA TYR A 6 2.07 -9.65 -3.46
C TYR A 6 1.51 -8.71 -2.39
N VAL A 7 2.23 -7.63 -2.09
CA VAL A 7 1.79 -6.46 -1.33
C VAL A 7 1.60 -5.26 -2.26
N HIS A 8 0.80 -4.27 -1.83
CA HIS A 8 0.61 -3.02 -2.56
C HIS A 8 1.53 -1.90 -2.07
N GLY A 9 1.72 -1.77 -0.76
CA GLY A 9 2.63 -0.83 -0.12
C GLY A 9 2.09 0.55 0.17
N ASP A 10 1.02 0.99 -0.48
CA ASP A 10 0.47 2.34 -0.33
C ASP A 10 -1.05 2.38 -0.47
N LEU A 11 -1.76 1.43 0.16
CA LEU A 11 -3.22 1.42 0.17
C LEU A 11 -3.77 2.63 0.93
N ARG A 12 -4.45 3.53 0.23
CA ARG A 12 -5.03 4.75 0.79
C ARG A 12 -6.30 5.11 0.02
N ASP A 13 -7.12 5.97 0.60
CA ASP A 13 -8.35 6.47 -0.01
C ASP A 13 -8.13 7.04 -1.42
N ILE A 14 -7.06 7.81 -1.62
CA ILE A 14 -6.69 8.38 -2.93
C ILE A 14 -6.32 7.32 -3.98
N ASN A 15 -5.93 6.12 -3.54
CA ASN A 15 -5.54 4.99 -4.39
C ASN A 15 -6.70 4.00 -4.60
N LEU A 16 -7.91 4.34 -4.14
CA LEU A 16 -9.15 3.63 -4.41
C LEU A 16 -9.99 4.37 -5.46
N PHE A 17 -9.97 3.89 -6.70
CA PHE A 17 -10.76 4.50 -7.77
C PHE A 17 -12.13 3.84 -7.88
N THR A 18 -13.18 4.58 -7.52
CA THR A 18 -14.56 4.09 -7.61
C THR A 18 -15.15 4.32 -9.01
N ARG A 19 -15.91 3.34 -9.50
CA ARG A 19 -16.72 3.52 -10.72
C ARG A 19 -17.96 4.35 -10.40
N GLU A 20 -18.60 4.91 -11.43
CA GLU A 20 -19.83 5.72 -11.28
C GLU A 20 -20.95 5.00 -10.51
N ASP A 21 -21.02 3.67 -10.63
CA ASP A 21 -22.01 2.85 -9.94
C ASP A 21 -21.79 2.75 -8.42
N LYS A 22 -20.64 3.23 -7.91
CA LYS A 22 -20.19 3.17 -6.51
C LYS A 22 -20.17 1.76 -5.90
N LYS A 23 -20.30 0.72 -6.71
CA LYS A 23 -20.31 -0.69 -6.27
C LYS A 23 -18.98 -1.37 -6.53
N HIS A 24 -18.22 -0.85 -7.48
CA HIS A 24 -16.94 -1.38 -7.86
C HIS A 24 -15.86 -0.32 -7.69
N PHE A 25 -14.69 -0.78 -7.27
CA PHE A 25 -13.49 0.04 -7.24
C PHE A 25 -12.32 -0.72 -7.85
N MET A 26 -11.30 0.04 -8.22
CA MET A 26 -10.00 -0.46 -8.63
C MET A 26 -8.94 0.11 -7.70
N LEU A 27 -7.88 -0.67 -7.45
CA LEU A 27 -6.68 -0.16 -6.80
C LEU A 27 -5.83 0.56 -7.85
N LEU A 28 -5.25 1.70 -7.48
CA LEU A 28 -4.31 2.47 -8.27
C LEU A 28 -2.95 2.57 -7.56
N ASP A 29 -1.95 3.06 -8.28
CA ASP A 29 -0.60 3.37 -7.76
C ASP A 29 0.16 2.14 -7.22
N PHE A 30 0.74 1.37 -8.14
CA PHE A 30 1.48 0.14 -7.84
C PHE A 30 3.00 0.35 -7.75
N ASP A 31 3.49 1.59 -7.62
CA ASP A 31 4.92 1.87 -7.65
C ASP A 31 5.69 1.18 -6.51
N TRP A 32 5.01 0.91 -5.39
CA TRP A 32 5.57 0.18 -4.23
C TRP A 32 5.03 -1.25 -4.10
N ALA A 33 4.27 -1.71 -5.09
CA ALA A 33 3.75 -3.06 -5.08
C ALA A 33 4.84 -4.06 -5.48
N GLY A 34 4.73 -5.29 -4.97
CA GLY A 34 5.63 -6.36 -5.39
C GLY A 34 5.52 -7.60 -4.52
N PRO A 35 6.35 -8.62 -4.79
CA PRO A 35 6.32 -9.85 -4.03
C PRO A 35 6.59 -9.61 -2.54
N ILE A 36 5.92 -10.37 -1.69
CA ILE A 36 6.12 -10.31 -0.25
C ILE A 36 7.55 -10.71 0.08
N GLY A 37 8.22 -9.88 0.88
CA GLY A 37 9.61 -10.11 1.29
C GLY A 37 10.66 -9.61 0.30
N SER A 38 10.28 -9.00 -0.83
CA SER A 38 11.22 -8.39 -1.77
C SER A 38 11.16 -6.86 -1.84
N THR A 39 9.98 -6.26 -1.65
CA THR A 39 9.80 -4.81 -1.81
C THR A 39 9.98 -4.08 -0.48
N ARG A 40 10.66 -2.93 -0.52
CA ARG A 40 10.91 -2.05 0.65
C ARG A 40 10.29 -0.69 0.43
N TYR A 41 9.93 -0.04 1.53
CA TYR A 41 9.65 1.39 1.49
C TYR A 41 10.89 2.19 1.06
N PRO A 42 10.73 3.27 0.28
CA PRO A 42 11.79 4.25 0.11
C PRO A 42 12.22 4.83 1.45
N MET A 43 13.45 5.32 1.54
CA MET A 43 13.86 6.08 2.72
C MET A 43 13.18 7.45 2.77
N HIS A 44 12.91 7.93 3.98
CA HIS A 44 12.38 9.28 4.25
C HIS A 44 11.03 9.58 3.61
N VAL A 45 10.12 8.59 3.59
CA VAL A 45 8.74 8.83 3.14
C VAL A 45 8.05 9.88 4.03
N ASN A 46 7.02 10.53 3.50
CA ASN A 46 6.24 11.50 4.26
C ASN A 46 5.43 10.80 5.37
N TRP A 47 5.69 11.17 6.63
CA TRP A 47 4.95 10.75 7.83
C TRP A 47 4.05 11.84 8.41
N GLN A 48 4.16 13.08 7.93
CA GLN A 48 3.45 14.22 8.51
C GLN A 48 2.02 14.32 8.01
N GLN A 49 1.81 14.08 6.71
CA GLN A 49 0.50 14.20 6.06
C GLN A 49 -0.12 12.84 5.74
N VAL A 50 0.69 11.79 5.78
CA VAL A 50 0.28 10.43 5.47
C VAL A 50 0.57 9.59 6.70
N ARG A 51 -0.48 9.06 7.32
CA ARG A 51 -0.32 8.00 8.33
C ARG A 51 0.34 6.81 7.65
N ARG A 52 1.35 6.23 8.30
CA ARG A 52 2.06 5.04 7.80
C ARG A 52 2.24 4.02 8.92
N PRO A 53 2.33 2.72 8.58
CA PRO A 53 2.63 1.69 9.56
C PRO A 53 4.03 1.90 10.11
N GLU A 54 4.27 1.46 11.34
CA GLU A 54 5.61 1.45 11.93
C GLU A 54 6.60 0.74 10.99
N GLY A 55 7.82 1.28 10.88
CA GLY A 55 8.81 0.71 9.97
C GLY A 55 8.62 1.09 8.49
N ALA A 56 7.65 1.94 8.14
CA ALA A 56 7.49 2.46 6.78
C ALA A 56 8.63 3.38 6.29
N ASP A 57 9.85 3.18 6.77
CA ASP A 57 11.08 3.82 6.35
C ASP A 57 12.13 2.71 6.19
N TRP A 58 12.36 2.29 4.94
CA TRP A 58 13.29 1.22 4.53
C TRP A 58 12.95 -0.23 4.90
N GLU A 59 11.96 -0.50 5.75
CA GLU A 59 11.56 -1.89 6.01
C GLU A 59 10.88 -2.56 4.82
N LEU A 60 10.83 -3.90 4.86
CA LEU A 60 10.09 -4.69 3.89
C LEU A 60 8.59 -4.40 4.04
N ILE A 61 7.93 -4.21 2.91
CA ILE A 61 6.50 -4.02 2.86
C ILE A 61 5.83 -5.37 3.15
N SER A 62 5.00 -5.40 4.19
CA SER A 62 4.35 -6.60 4.68
C SER A 62 2.84 -6.56 4.43
N LYS A 63 2.17 -7.71 4.57
CA LYS A 63 0.70 -7.76 4.54
C LYS A 63 0.08 -6.91 5.65
N ALA A 64 0.72 -6.88 6.83
CA ALA A 64 0.25 -6.09 7.97
C ALA A 64 0.31 -4.59 7.68
N HIS A 65 1.34 -4.14 6.96
CA HIS A 65 1.47 -2.74 6.53
C HIS A 65 0.30 -2.33 5.62
N ASP A 66 -0.04 -3.15 4.62
CA ASP A 66 -1.20 -2.91 3.77
C ASP A 66 -2.52 -2.84 4.56
N LEU A 67 -2.69 -3.71 5.56
CA LEU A 67 -3.92 -3.77 6.38
C LEU A 67 -4.04 -2.61 7.36
N GLU A 68 -2.93 -2.10 7.89
CA GLU A 68 -2.94 -0.94 8.80
C GLU A 68 -3.31 0.37 8.09
N MET A 69 -3.05 0.41 6.79
CA MET A 69 -3.26 1.56 5.91
C MET A 69 -4.68 1.66 5.32
N LEU A 70 -5.48 0.58 5.42
CA LEU A 70 -6.92 0.58 5.11
C LEU A 70 -7.74 1.37 6.15
#